data_AF-A7HM93-F1
#
_entry.id   AF-A7HM93-F1
#
_cell.length_a   1.000
_cell.length_b   1.000
_cell.length_c   1.000
_cell.angle_alpha   90.00
_cell.angle_beta   90.00
_cell.angle_gamma   90.00
#
_symmetry.space_group_name_H-M   'P 1'
#
loop_
_entity.id
_entity.type
_entity.pdbx_description
1 polymer ?
#
loop_
_entity_poly.entity_id
_entity_poly.type
_entity_poly.pdbx_seq_one_letter_code
_entity_poly.pdbx_strand_id
1 'polypeptide(L)'
;MKHKHAKFFNILILIIFSFTTLFALQINYSTKFSMSFDFSEEQLKTYFGSEFRMAGSSFGSGYDLSFNLNGTNLESAKLVLKFDTLKLSLYDNTIFGSTNDPIETYKIDSGKNGIEIEYSSFKFVLFNNFDLMYVSSNLSDYYIVIGKRGKIFDTALSYSSKFLNNDLKAEVAVKDIANFDVKNALLFGQLADGSYNWGITYKFIGSDEKQNAVNLWYKFGNIPSFNTYLNTQFGIDNLTQDLLSNAEVGIDVNLNQFNLSLKKMNLTTFSGLMPTQWGEFSISFGTKFSLAEFNGSLKYTFGKPIHSSVNTIGEIFYGEIGRNLGNISLFAKYQKIIGYYEEKDFLYSEVKFTGFSLGEVKFWIGNGEFDKNNPFTPILGVELNLWW
;
A
#
# COMPACT_ATOMS: atom_id res chain seq x y z
N MET A 1 39.01 3.89 -34.09
CA MET A 1 38.20 2.96 -33.27
C MET A 1 36.75 3.41 -33.02
N LYS A 2 36.46 4.70 -32.76
CA LYS A 2 35.08 5.19 -32.47
C LYS A 2 34.03 4.93 -33.57
N HIS A 3 34.40 4.93 -34.86
CA HIS A 3 33.43 4.65 -35.96
C HIS A 3 33.07 3.17 -36.16
N LYS A 4 33.84 2.21 -35.61
CA LYS A 4 33.50 0.78 -35.71
C LYS A 4 32.36 0.40 -34.77
N HIS A 5 32.32 0.98 -33.57
CA HIS A 5 31.26 0.72 -32.59
C HIS A 5 29.90 1.30 -33.01
N ALA A 6 29.88 2.49 -33.61
CA ALA A 6 28.64 3.07 -34.14
C ALA A 6 28.04 2.25 -35.30
N LYS A 7 28.89 1.70 -36.18
CA LYS A 7 28.44 0.81 -37.26
C LYS A 7 27.93 -0.54 -36.74
N PHE A 8 28.58 -1.12 -35.72
CA PHE A 8 28.13 -2.35 -35.08
C PHE A 8 26.77 -2.16 -34.37
N PHE A 9 26.59 -1.03 -33.66
CA PHE A 9 25.33 -0.71 -32.98
C PHE A 9 24.18 -0.47 -33.97
N ASN A 10 24.43 0.22 -35.09
CA ASN A 10 23.42 0.42 -36.13
C ASN A 10 23.04 -0.89 -36.83
N ILE A 11 24.00 -1.80 -37.05
CA ILE A 11 23.72 -3.14 -37.59
C ILE A 11 22.91 -3.96 -36.59
N LEU A 12 23.23 -3.88 -35.30
CA LEU A 12 22.47 -4.56 -34.23
C LEU A 12 21.01 -4.07 -34.18
N ILE A 13 20.78 -2.76 -34.26
CA ILE A 13 19.44 -2.16 -34.31
C ILE A 13 18.67 -2.62 -35.56
N LEU A 14 19.32 -2.64 -36.72
CA LEU A 14 18.72 -3.13 -37.96
C LEU A 14 18.35 -4.62 -37.90
N ILE A 15 19.19 -5.44 -37.27
CA ILE A 15 18.92 -6.86 -37.04
C ILE A 15 17.77 -7.04 -36.06
N ILE A 16 17.73 -6.30 -34.94
CA ILE A 16 16.64 -6.33 -33.97
C ILE A 16 15.32 -5.93 -34.65
N PHE A 17 15.31 -4.84 -35.43
CA PHE A 17 14.12 -4.36 -36.15
C PHE A 17 13.64 -5.36 -37.22
N SER A 18 14.56 -6.04 -37.89
CA SER A 18 14.24 -7.08 -38.87
C SER A 18 13.72 -8.37 -38.19
N PHE A 19 14.27 -8.73 -37.03
CA PHE A 19 13.77 -9.86 -36.23
C PHE A 19 12.40 -9.59 -35.61
N THR A 20 12.08 -8.35 -35.24
CA THR A 20 10.73 -7.98 -34.75
C THR A 20 9.65 -8.11 -35.81
N THR A 21 10.00 -8.10 -37.10
CA THR A 21 9.04 -8.36 -38.20
C THR A 21 8.87 -9.83 -38.57
N LEU A 22 9.79 -10.70 -38.14
CA LEU A 22 9.80 -12.13 -38.46
C LEU A 22 9.01 -13.00 -37.48
N PHE A 23 8.70 -12.48 -36.29
CA PHE A 23 7.90 -13.16 -35.29
C PHE A 23 6.73 -12.24 -34.92
N ALA A 24 5.51 -12.78 -34.89
CA ALA A 24 4.33 -12.07 -34.40
C ALA A 24 4.43 -11.89 -32.87
N LEU A 25 5.34 -11.01 -32.45
CA LEU A 25 5.57 -10.66 -31.06
C LEU A 25 4.44 -9.70 -30.66
N GLN A 26 3.51 -10.15 -29.81
CA GLN A 26 2.63 -9.21 -29.10
C GLN A 26 3.46 -8.55 -28.01
N ILE A 27 3.92 -7.32 -28.30
CA ILE A 27 4.68 -6.48 -27.37
C ILE A 27 3.77 -5.31 -26.99
N ASN A 28 3.49 -5.17 -25.70
CA ASN A 28 2.82 -4.00 -25.16
C ASN A 28 3.87 -3.03 -24.61
N TYR A 29 3.70 -1.76 -24.88
CA TYR A 29 4.54 -0.68 -24.39
C TYR A 29 3.70 0.29 -23.57
N SER A 30 4.32 0.95 -22.60
CA SER A 30 3.75 2.15 -22.00
C SER A 30 4.83 3.17 -21.64
N THR A 31 4.48 4.44 -21.68
CA THR A 31 5.36 5.52 -21.25
C THR A 31 4.57 6.51 -20.41
N LYS A 32 5.18 7.03 -19.36
CA LYS A 32 4.64 8.02 -18.45
C LYS A 32 5.59 9.20 -18.39
N PHE A 33 5.07 10.39 -18.65
CA PHE A 33 5.78 11.65 -18.49
C PHE A 33 5.05 12.47 -17.43
N SER A 34 5.78 13.02 -16.47
CA SER A 34 5.23 13.95 -15.48
C SER A 34 6.09 15.20 -15.37
N MET A 35 5.41 16.33 -15.24
CA MET A 35 6.01 17.63 -15.00
C MET A 35 5.20 18.34 -13.92
N SER A 36 5.85 18.87 -12.90
CA SER A 36 5.18 19.67 -11.89
C SER A 36 6.01 20.87 -11.46
N PHE A 37 5.30 21.91 -11.05
CA PHE A 37 5.83 23.18 -10.61
C PHE A 37 5.28 23.46 -9.22
N ASP A 38 6.18 23.76 -8.29
CA ASP A 38 5.85 24.09 -6.91
C ASP A 38 6.12 25.58 -6.68
N PHE A 39 5.05 26.31 -6.34
CA PHE A 39 5.03 27.75 -6.13
C PHE A 39 5.09 28.13 -4.64
N SER A 40 5.41 27.19 -3.75
CA SER A 40 5.42 27.43 -2.29
C SER A 40 6.59 28.28 -1.79
N GLU A 41 7.66 28.41 -2.58
CA GLU A 41 8.85 29.19 -2.24
C GLU A 41 9.07 30.34 -3.25
N GLU A 42 9.84 31.36 -2.87
CA GLU A 42 10.18 32.50 -3.75
C GLU A 42 10.90 32.07 -5.04
N GLN A 43 11.57 30.92 -5.02
CA GLN A 43 12.17 30.28 -6.18
C GLN A 43 11.30 29.11 -6.65
N LEU A 44 10.86 29.18 -7.91
CA LEU A 44 10.08 28.14 -8.55
C LEU A 44 10.84 26.79 -8.55
N LYS A 45 10.29 25.78 -7.89
CA LYS A 45 10.80 24.41 -7.97
C LYS A 45 10.12 23.66 -9.10
N THR A 46 10.91 23.05 -9.97
CA THR A 46 10.39 22.26 -11.11
C THR A 46 10.84 20.81 -10.97
N TYR A 47 9.90 19.88 -11.16
CA TYR A 47 10.14 18.45 -11.12
C TYR A 47 9.77 17.82 -12.47
N PHE A 48 10.66 16.99 -13.00
CA PHE A 48 10.46 16.23 -14.24
C PHE A 48 10.63 14.75 -13.97
N GLY A 49 9.71 13.92 -14.46
CA GLY A 49 9.77 12.47 -14.40
C GLY A 49 9.44 11.84 -15.74
N SER A 50 10.17 10.79 -16.11
CA SER A 50 9.86 9.94 -17.27
C SER A 50 10.03 8.48 -16.90
N GLU A 51 9.08 7.65 -17.30
CA GLU A 51 9.11 6.21 -17.09
C GLU A 51 8.69 5.52 -18.39
N PHE A 52 9.45 4.51 -18.82
CA PHE A 52 9.16 3.71 -20.01
C PHE A 52 9.09 2.24 -19.61
N ARG A 53 8.04 1.54 -20.01
CA ARG A 53 7.83 0.11 -19.74
C ARG A 53 7.56 -0.63 -21.04
N MET A 54 8.13 -1.83 -21.16
CA MET A 54 7.87 -2.75 -22.26
C MET A 54 7.59 -4.15 -21.71
N ALA A 55 6.54 -4.81 -22.19
CA ALA A 55 6.14 -6.15 -21.81
C ALA A 55 5.90 -6.98 -23.07
N GLY A 56 6.78 -7.95 -23.36
CA GLY A 56 6.65 -8.87 -24.49
C GLY A 56 6.31 -10.28 -24.05
N SER A 57 5.12 -10.78 -24.35
CA SER A 57 4.76 -12.18 -24.09
C SER A 57 4.98 -13.01 -25.37
N SER A 58 6.23 -13.38 -25.64
CA SER A 58 6.64 -13.76 -27.00
C SER A 58 6.89 -15.25 -27.27
N PHE A 59 6.79 -16.16 -26.29
CA PHE A 59 7.27 -17.55 -26.46
C PHE A 59 6.26 -18.67 -26.14
N GLY A 60 4.95 -18.36 -26.05
CA GLY A 60 3.90 -19.36 -25.82
C GLY A 60 3.67 -19.71 -24.34
N SER A 61 2.76 -20.66 -24.05
CA SER A 61 2.28 -20.95 -22.68
C SER A 61 3.31 -21.58 -21.73
N GLY A 62 4.43 -22.10 -22.25
CA GLY A 62 5.51 -22.73 -21.48
C GLY A 62 6.67 -21.79 -21.13
N TYR A 63 6.69 -20.57 -21.65
CA TYR A 63 7.83 -19.65 -21.54
C TYR A 63 7.35 -18.20 -21.40
N ASP A 64 7.89 -17.49 -20.42
CA ASP A 64 7.61 -16.06 -20.22
C ASP A 64 8.94 -15.32 -20.08
N LEU A 65 9.15 -14.26 -20.86
CA LEU A 65 10.33 -13.41 -20.78
C LEU A 65 9.84 -11.98 -20.63
N SER A 66 10.15 -11.35 -19.50
CA SER A 66 9.89 -9.94 -19.26
C SER A 66 11.19 -9.23 -18.95
N PHE A 67 11.32 -7.98 -19.39
CA PHE A 67 12.46 -7.15 -19.06
C PHE A 67 12.02 -5.69 -19.03
N ASN A 68 12.54 -4.96 -18.05
CA ASN A 68 12.29 -3.54 -17.86
C ASN A 68 13.57 -2.76 -18.17
N LEU A 69 13.46 -1.65 -18.87
CA LEU A 69 14.57 -0.79 -19.25
C LEU A 69 14.32 0.63 -18.73
N ASN A 70 15.32 1.20 -18.06
CA ASN A 70 15.33 2.62 -17.73
C ASN A 70 16.37 3.34 -18.60
N GLY A 71 15.88 3.98 -19.67
CA GLY A 71 16.74 4.57 -20.71
C GLY A 71 17.49 3.50 -21.51
N THR A 72 18.81 3.43 -21.33
CA THR A 72 19.67 2.42 -22.00
C THR A 72 20.14 1.30 -21.06
N ASN A 73 19.74 1.36 -19.78
CA ASN A 73 20.13 0.39 -18.78
C ASN A 73 19.02 -0.65 -18.57
N LEU A 74 19.39 -1.92 -18.40
CA LEU A 74 18.49 -2.98 -17.96
C LEU A 74 18.12 -2.74 -16.50
N GLU A 75 16.87 -2.38 -16.25
CA GLU A 75 16.34 -2.16 -14.90
C GLU A 75 15.93 -3.48 -14.26
N SER A 76 15.34 -4.42 -15.00
CA SER A 76 15.11 -5.78 -14.53
C SER A 76 14.92 -6.75 -15.68
N ALA A 77 15.11 -8.04 -15.44
CA ALA A 77 14.72 -9.09 -16.36
C ALA A 77 14.20 -10.30 -15.60
N LYS A 78 13.27 -11.03 -16.20
CA LYS A 78 12.74 -12.28 -15.66
C LYS A 78 12.44 -13.23 -16.80
N LEU A 79 13.06 -14.39 -16.76
CA LEU A 79 12.79 -15.53 -17.63
C LEU A 79 12.11 -16.61 -16.79
N VAL A 80 10.95 -17.10 -17.23
CA VAL A 80 10.20 -18.18 -16.60
C VAL A 80 10.05 -19.31 -17.59
N LEU A 81 10.46 -20.51 -17.19
CA LEU A 81 10.27 -21.77 -17.91
C LEU A 81 9.25 -22.60 -17.12
N LYS A 82 8.15 -23.02 -17.75
CA LYS A 82 7.09 -23.82 -17.13
C LYS A 82 7.05 -25.20 -17.78
N PHE A 83 7.19 -26.23 -16.96
CA PHE A 83 7.13 -27.65 -17.31
C PHE A 83 6.13 -28.36 -16.41
N ASP A 84 4.85 -28.43 -16.78
CA ASP A 84 3.74 -29.06 -16.03
C ASP A 84 3.71 -28.76 -14.52
N THR A 85 4.48 -29.48 -13.72
CA THR A 85 4.57 -29.36 -12.25
C THR A 85 5.78 -28.57 -11.74
N LEU A 86 6.73 -28.25 -12.63
CA LEU A 86 7.96 -27.52 -12.35
C LEU A 86 7.93 -26.15 -13.04
N LYS A 87 8.25 -25.09 -12.31
CA LYS A 87 8.50 -23.76 -12.85
C LYS A 87 9.88 -23.29 -12.40
N LEU A 88 10.70 -22.89 -13.36
CA LEU A 88 12.01 -22.29 -13.13
C LEU A 88 11.94 -20.82 -13.54
N SER A 89 12.19 -19.91 -12.60
CA SER A 89 12.33 -18.49 -12.89
C SER A 89 13.77 -18.04 -12.65
N LEU A 90 14.38 -17.43 -13.65
CA LEU A 90 15.65 -16.71 -13.55
C LEU A 90 15.33 -15.22 -13.58
N TYR A 91 15.92 -14.44 -12.68
CA TYR A 91 15.64 -13.01 -12.64
C TYR A 91 16.90 -12.19 -12.35
N ASP A 92 16.90 -10.99 -12.91
CA ASP A 92 17.93 -9.96 -12.78
C ASP A 92 17.27 -8.69 -12.25
N ASN A 93 17.88 -8.12 -11.21
CA ASN A 93 17.46 -6.89 -10.54
C ASN A 93 15.94 -6.80 -10.24
N THR A 94 15.32 -7.90 -9.81
CA THR A 94 13.89 -7.94 -9.46
C THR A 94 13.71 -7.75 -7.96
N ILE A 95 12.77 -6.88 -7.57
CA ILE A 95 12.37 -6.68 -6.17
C ILE A 95 11.54 -7.89 -5.73
N PHE A 96 11.92 -8.50 -4.61
CA PHE A 96 11.21 -9.63 -4.00
C PHE A 96 10.54 -9.18 -2.70
N GLY A 97 9.33 -9.68 -2.49
CA GLY A 97 8.44 -9.31 -1.40
C GLY A 97 7.09 -8.88 -1.95
N SER A 98 6.06 -9.70 -1.78
CA SER A 98 4.69 -9.23 -1.93
C SER A 98 4.18 -8.76 -0.57
N THR A 99 3.21 -7.85 -0.54
CA THR A 99 2.47 -7.51 0.70
C THR A 99 1.73 -8.70 1.30
N ASN A 100 1.74 -9.87 0.64
CA ASN A 100 1.19 -11.13 1.11
C ASN A 100 2.27 -12.07 1.68
N ASP A 101 3.55 -11.67 1.69
CA ASP A 101 4.57 -12.38 2.46
C ASP A 101 4.28 -12.11 3.95
N PRO A 102 3.95 -13.14 4.73
CA PRO A 102 3.42 -12.97 6.06
C PRO A 102 4.47 -12.38 7.03
N ILE A 103 5.75 -12.46 6.65
CA ILE A 103 6.84 -11.75 7.30
C ILE A 103 7.55 -10.81 6.32
N GLU A 104 7.66 -9.53 6.67
CA GLU A 104 8.56 -8.56 6.02
C GLU A 104 10.07 -8.91 6.16
N THR A 105 10.45 -10.10 6.64
CA THR A 105 11.86 -10.51 6.84
C THR A 105 12.66 -10.52 5.55
N TYR A 106 12.00 -10.74 4.41
CA TYR A 106 12.65 -10.84 3.10
C TYR A 106 12.10 -9.82 2.12
N LYS A 107 11.68 -8.65 2.61
CA LYS A 107 11.45 -7.51 1.74
C LYS A 107 12.79 -7.00 1.24
N ILE A 108 13.11 -7.30 -0.01
CA ILE A 108 14.34 -6.85 -0.64
C ILE A 108 14.02 -5.64 -1.49
N ASP A 109 14.07 -4.45 -0.89
CA ASP A 109 13.70 -3.17 -1.54
C ASP A 109 14.64 -2.76 -2.68
N SER A 110 15.87 -3.29 -2.69
CA SER A 110 16.79 -3.14 -3.83
C SER A 110 16.69 -4.38 -4.72
N GLY A 111 16.40 -4.24 -6.02
CA GLY A 111 16.31 -5.37 -6.94
C GLY A 111 17.52 -6.33 -6.84
N LYS A 112 17.27 -7.64 -6.96
CA LYS A 112 18.31 -8.67 -6.87
C LYS A 112 18.20 -9.72 -7.96
N ASN A 113 19.32 -10.41 -8.12
CA ASN A 113 19.49 -11.47 -9.10
C ASN A 113 19.34 -12.80 -8.37
N GLY A 114 18.68 -13.75 -9.01
CA GLY A 114 18.46 -15.03 -8.38
C GLY A 114 17.72 -16.03 -9.23
N ILE A 115 17.47 -17.17 -8.59
CA ILE A 115 16.82 -18.33 -9.16
C ILE A 115 15.65 -18.69 -8.25
N GLU A 116 14.49 -18.92 -8.84
CA GLU A 116 13.30 -19.46 -8.19
C GLU A 116 12.95 -20.79 -8.86
N ILE A 117 12.76 -21.82 -8.05
CA ILE A 117 12.34 -23.15 -8.48
C ILE A 117 11.05 -23.46 -7.73
N GLU A 118 9.96 -23.64 -8.46
CA GLU A 118 8.67 -24.06 -7.92
C GLU A 118 8.37 -25.48 -8.39
N TYR A 119 8.08 -26.39 -7.47
CA TYR A 119 7.66 -27.76 -7.76
C TYR A 119 6.46 -28.12 -6.89
N SER A 120 5.30 -28.31 -7.53
CA SER A 120 4.03 -28.54 -6.81
C SER A 120 3.78 -27.43 -5.77
N SER A 121 3.62 -27.78 -4.49
CA SER A 121 3.43 -26.83 -3.38
C SER A 121 4.71 -26.18 -2.86
N PHE A 122 5.88 -26.62 -3.31
CA PHE A 122 7.17 -26.15 -2.80
C PHE A 122 7.76 -25.07 -3.71
N LYS A 123 8.37 -24.07 -3.07
CA LYS A 123 9.10 -23.00 -3.73
C LYS A 123 10.45 -22.82 -3.07
N PHE A 124 11.50 -22.82 -3.86
CA PHE A 124 12.87 -22.58 -3.43
C PHE A 124 13.42 -21.36 -4.14
N VAL A 125 14.08 -20.48 -3.40
CA VAL A 125 14.66 -19.25 -3.95
C VAL A 125 16.09 -19.09 -3.47
N LEU A 126 16.98 -18.79 -4.42
CA LEU A 126 18.39 -18.47 -4.19
C LEU A 126 18.66 -17.06 -4.71
N PHE A 127 19.26 -16.23 -3.87
CA PHE A 127 19.74 -14.92 -4.28
C PHE A 127 21.26 -14.97 -4.46
N ASN A 128 21.76 -14.41 -5.57
CA ASN A 128 23.20 -14.33 -5.83
C ASN A 128 23.92 -13.37 -4.89
N ASN A 129 23.19 -12.42 -4.29
CA ASN A 129 23.72 -11.45 -3.35
C ASN A 129 23.02 -11.63 -2.00
N PHE A 130 23.79 -11.57 -0.90
CA PHE A 130 23.41 -11.67 0.53
C PHE A 130 23.47 -13.05 1.22
N ASP A 131 24.04 -14.09 0.59
CA ASP A 131 24.02 -15.46 1.15
C ASP A 131 22.61 -15.84 1.62
N LEU A 132 21.61 -15.41 0.86
CA LEU A 132 20.20 -15.53 1.19
C LEU A 132 19.58 -16.65 0.35
N MET A 133 18.91 -17.56 1.04
CA MET A 133 18.09 -18.59 0.42
C MET A 133 16.87 -18.85 1.28
N TYR A 134 15.76 -19.24 0.65
CA TYR A 134 14.62 -19.75 1.41
C TYR A 134 13.88 -20.84 0.66
N VAL A 135 13.26 -21.72 1.45
CA VAL A 135 12.28 -22.70 1.00
C VAL A 135 10.95 -22.30 1.61
N SER A 136 9.89 -22.34 0.81
CA SER A 136 8.52 -22.20 1.29
C SER A 136 7.61 -23.30 0.76
N SER A 137 6.56 -23.61 1.50
CA SER A 137 5.57 -24.61 1.09
C SER A 137 4.16 -24.21 1.48
N ASN A 138 3.22 -24.37 0.54
CA ASN A 138 1.78 -24.20 0.76
C ASN A 138 1.12 -25.58 0.96
N LEU A 139 0.77 -25.92 2.19
CA LEU A 139 0.17 -27.18 2.60
C LEU A 139 -1.27 -26.96 3.10
N SER A 140 -2.24 -26.93 2.18
CA SER A 140 -3.68 -26.67 2.45
C SER A 140 -3.92 -25.42 3.29
N ASP A 141 -3.87 -25.59 4.61
CA ASP A 141 -4.18 -24.57 5.62
C ASP A 141 -2.90 -23.96 6.21
N TYR A 142 -1.72 -24.48 5.87
CA TYR A 142 -0.44 -24.02 6.40
C TYR A 142 0.44 -23.45 5.29
N TYR A 143 1.15 -22.38 5.62
CA TYR A 143 2.27 -21.87 4.85
C TYR A 143 3.52 -21.87 5.72
N ILE A 144 4.58 -22.51 5.24
CA ILE A 144 5.84 -22.63 5.99
C ILE A 144 6.93 -21.96 5.18
N VAL A 145 7.78 -21.18 5.84
CA VAL A 145 8.99 -20.62 5.23
C VAL A 145 10.17 -20.90 6.15
N ILE A 146 11.26 -21.40 5.58
CA ILE A 146 12.55 -21.50 6.26
C ILE A 146 13.57 -20.81 5.36
N GLY A 147 14.23 -19.80 5.88
CA GLY A 147 15.27 -19.10 5.16
C GLY A 147 16.57 -19.03 5.95
N LYS A 148 17.64 -18.79 5.21
CA LYS A 148 18.99 -18.66 5.74
C LYS A 148 19.59 -17.40 5.14
N ARG A 149 20.18 -16.55 5.98
CA ARG A 149 20.91 -15.36 5.59
C ARG A 149 22.27 -15.34 6.28
N GLY A 150 23.34 -15.61 5.53
CA GLY A 150 24.67 -15.79 6.11
C GLY A 150 24.70 -16.99 7.09
N LYS A 151 24.85 -16.72 8.39
CA LYS A 151 24.83 -17.74 9.46
C LYS A 151 23.49 -17.86 10.20
N ILE A 152 22.55 -16.96 9.92
CA ILE A 152 21.26 -16.85 10.61
C ILE A 152 20.22 -17.71 9.88
N PHE A 153 19.36 -18.39 10.64
CA PHE A 153 18.22 -19.14 10.12
C PHE A 153 16.92 -18.54 10.64
N ASP A 154 16.05 -18.10 9.73
CA ASP A 154 14.75 -17.55 10.09
C ASP A 154 13.64 -18.53 9.68
N THR A 155 12.55 -18.57 10.44
CA THR A 155 11.41 -19.45 10.17
C THR A 155 10.08 -18.70 10.27
N ALA A 156 9.12 -19.15 9.48
CA ALA A 156 7.73 -18.71 9.44
C ALA A 156 6.81 -19.92 9.44
N LEU A 157 5.73 -19.84 10.20
CA LEU A 157 4.59 -20.72 10.07
C LEU A 157 3.33 -19.86 10.10
N SER A 158 2.59 -19.83 9.00
CA SER A 158 1.26 -19.25 8.93
C SER A 158 0.23 -20.38 8.83
N TYR A 159 -0.89 -20.20 9.49
CA TYR A 159 -2.04 -21.08 9.46
C TYR A 159 -3.27 -20.25 9.11
N SER A 160 -4.09 -20.74 8.19
CA SER A 160 -5.37 -20.14 7.82
C SER A 160 -6.36 -21.26 7.56
N SER A 161 -7.41 -21.32 8.38
CA SER A 161 -8.47 -22.31 8.19
C SER A 161 -9.83 -21.69 8.47
N LYS A 162 -10.85 -22.32 7.89
CA LYS A 162 -12.25 -21.98 8.13
C LYS A 162 -12.87 -23.07 8.96
N PHE A 163 -13.39 -22.70 10.14
CA PHE A 163 -14.12 -23.63 11.00
C PHE A 163 -15.53 -23.10 11.24
N LEU A 164 -16.53 -23.88 10.82
CA LEU A 164 -17.92 -23.43 10.74
C LEU A 164 -18.03 -22.14 9.90
N ASN A 165 -18.61 -21.09 10.46
CA ASN A 165 -18.67 -19.75 9.86
C ASN A 165 -17.61 -18.81 10.45
N ASN A 166 -16.44 -19.32 10.89
CA ASN A 166 -15.35 -18.47 11.39
C ASN A 166 -14.07 -18.70 10.60
N ASP A 167 -13.38 -17.59 10.33
CA ASP A 167 -12.04 -17.54 9.76
C ASP A 167 -11.02 -17.45 10.91
N LEU A 168 -10.12 -18.42 11.00
CA LEU A 168 -9.00 -18.44 11.93
C LEU A 168 -7.71 -18.26 11.14
N LYS A 169 -6.92 -17.25 11.49
CA LYS A 169 -5.56 -17.07 10.98
C LYS A 169 -4.59 -16.98 12.14
N ALA A 170 -3.46 -17.64 12.03
CA ALA A 170 -2.40 -17.53 13.01
C ALA A 170 -1.07 -17.49 12.28
N GLU A 171 -0.09 -16.82 12.86
CA GLU A 171 1.25 -16.82 12.33
C GLU A 171 2.28 -16.72 13.47
N VAL A 172 3.36 -17.47 13.30
CA VAL A 172 4.54 -17.40 14.14
C VAL A 172 5.75 -17.24 13.26
N ALA A 173 6.57 -16.26 13.58
CA ALA A 173 7.82 -16.00 12.88
C ALA A 173 8.94 -15.76 13.87
N VAL A 174 10.13 -16.26 13.56
CA VAL A 174 11.31 -16.13 14.41
C VAL A 174 12.50 -15.81 13.53
N LYS A 175 13.18 -14.71 13.84
CA LYS A 175 14.51 -14.40 13.31
C LYS A 175 15.57 -15.11 14.17
N ASP A 176 16.57 -15.70 13.52
CA ASP A 176 17.64 -16.48 14.17
C ASP A 176 17.16 -17.54 15.16
N ILE A 177 16.52 -18.60 14.65
CA ILE A 177 16.04 -19.73 15.47
C ILE A 177 17.15 -20.39 16.32
N ALA A 178 18.42 -20.29 15.90
CA ALA A 178 19.54 -20.84 16.64
C ALA A 178 19.83 -20.06 17.93
N ASN A 179 19.53 -18.76 17.95
CA ASN A 179 19.69 -17.87 19.11
C ASN A 179 18.35 -17.21 19.44
N PHE A 180 17.33 -18.03 19.74
CA PHE A 180 15.98 -17.55 20.01
C PHE A 180 15.96 -16.50 21.14
N ASP A 181 15.39 -15.34 20.82
CA ASP A 181 14.99 -14.29 21.76
C ASP A 181 13.56 -13.88 21.41
N VAL A 182 12.72 -13.64 22.41
CA VAL A 182 11.37 -13.09 22.22
C VAL A 182 11.41 -11.81 21.40
N LYS A 183 12.48 -11.01 21.53
CA LYS A 183 12.68 -9.78 20.74
C LYS A 183 12.75 -10.00 19.23
N ASN A 184 13.11 -11.20 18.82
CA ASN A 184 13.25 -11.62 17.43
C ASN A 184 12.03 -12.39 16.91
N ALA A 185 10.95 -12.46 17.70
CA ALA A 185 9.74 -13.19 17.35
C ALA A 185 8.60 -12.27 16.93
N LEU A 186 7.74 -12.78 16.05
CA LEU A 186 6.44 -12.22 15.72
C LEU A 186 5.38 -13.28 15.94
N LEU A 187 4.27 -12.89 16.55
CA LEU A 187 3.07 -13.70 16.70
C LEU A 187 1.88 -12.91 16.18
N PHE A 188 1.06 -13.53 15.35
CA PHE A 188 -0.19 -12.97 14.91
C PHE A 188 -1.30 -14.00 15.11
N GLY A 189 -2.46 -13.54 15.54
CA GLY A 189 -3.65 -14.34 15.68
C GLY A 189 -4.87 -13.53 15.30
N GLN A 190 -5.75 -14.10 14.49
CA GLN A 190 -7.01 -13.50 14.11
C GLN A 190 -8.11 -14.56 14.18
N LEU A 191 -9.20 -14.21 14.83
CA LEU A 191 -10.44 -14.96 14.79
C LEU A 191 -11.55 -14.00 14.37
N ALA A 192 -12.23 -14.30 13.28
CA ALA A 192 -13.36 -13.50 12.80
C ALA A 192 -14.50 -14.40 12.33
N ASP A 193 -15.72 -13.91 12.29
CA ASP A 193 -16.76 -14.61 11.53
C ASP A 193 -16.53 -14.46 10.02
N GLY A 194 -17.06 -15.40 9.24
CA GLY A 194 -16.89 -15.45 7.79
C GLY A 194 -17.55 -14.28 7.05
N SER A 195 -18.42 -13.53 7.71
CA SER A 195 -19.00 -12.28 7.21
C SER A 195 -18.24 -11.03 7.69
N TYR A 196 -17.20 -11.18 8.51
CA TYR A 196 -16.42 -10.09 9.11
C TYR A 196 -17.27 -9.05 9.83
N ASN A 197 -18.40 -9.49 10.39
CA ASN A 197 -19.19 -8.70 11.31
C ASN A 197 -18.43 -8.56 12.63
N TRP A 198 -17.76 -9.61 13.09
CA TRP A 198 -16.99 -9.55 14.32
C TRP A 198 -15.64 -10.19 14.16
N GLY A 199 -14.70 -9.73 14.96
CA GLY A 199 -13.43 -10.39 15.05
C GLY A 199 -12.50 -9.78 16.08
N ILE A 200 -11.46 -10.55 16.32
CA ILE A 200 -10.37 -10.25 17.23
C ILE A 200 -9.09 -10.44 16.43
N THR A 201 -8.18 -9.50 16.54
CA THR A 201 -6.84 -9.62 15.99
C THR A 201 -5.84 -9.24 17.06
N TYR A 202 -4.84 -10.10 17.25
CA TYR A 202 -3.71 -9.92 18.13
C TYR A 202 -2.46 -9.93 17.27
N LYS A 203 -1.58 -8.95 17.47
CA LYS A 203 -0.28 -8.87 16.83
C LYS A 203 0.76 -8.59 17.91
N PHE A 204 1.83 -9.36 17.88
CA PHE A 204 2.98 -9.21 18.73
C PHE A 204 4.24 -9.19 17.86
N ILE A 205 5.09 -8.21 18.07
CA ILE A 205 6.41 -8.08 17.48
C ILE A 205 7.34 -7.78 18.65
N GLY A 206 8.29 -8.69 18.90
CA GLY A 206 9.17 -8.62 20.07
C GLY A 206 10.10 -7.41 20.12
N SER A 207 10.26 -6.66 19.04
CA SER A 207 11.07 -5.43 19.03
C SER A 207 10.56 -4.41 20.05
N ASP A 208 11.47 -3.61 20.62
CA ASP A 208 11.17 -2.59 21.65
C ASP A 208 10.27 -1.43 21.15
N GLU A 209 9.83 -1.45 19.88
CA GLU A 209 8.90 -0.46 19.32
C GLU A 209 7.43 -0.84 19.61
N LYS A 210 6.57 0.16 19.84
CA LYS A 210 5.12 0.01 20.11
C LYS A 210 4.34 -0.55 18.90
N GLN A 211 4.64 -1.76 18.49
CA GLN A 211 4.07 -2.43 17.31
C GLN A 211 3.13 -3.59 17.69
N ASN A 212 3.10 -3.99 18.97
CA ASN A 212 2.11 -4.95 19.43
C ASN A 212 0.74 -4.30 19.46
N ALA A 213 -0.29 -5.02 19.01
CA ALA A 213 -1.64 -4.48 18.91
C ALA A 213 -2.72 -5.52 19.21
N VAL A 214 -3.82 -5.06 19.79
CA VAL A 214 -5.06 -5.81 19.89
C VAL A 214 -6.16 -4.99 19.24
N ASN A 215 -6.88 -5.60 18.30
CA ASN A 215 -8.02 -5.02 17.62
C ASN A 215 -9.25 -5.92 17.82
N LEU A 216 -10.36 -5.32 18.19
CA LEU A 216 -11.66 -5.96 18.35
C LEU A 216 -12.66 -5.16 17.52
N TRP A 217 -13.54 -5.84 16.80
CA TRP A 217 -14.66 -5.17 16.13
C TRP A 217 -15.94 -5.99 16.21
N TYR A 218 -17.06 -5.29 16.16
CA TYR A 218 -18.39 -5.87 16.10
C TYR A 218 -19.34 -4.98 15.30
N LYS A 219 -19.89 -5.54 14.22
CA LYS A 219 -20.83 -4.92 13.31
C LYS A 219 -22.19 -5.60 13.45
N PHE A 220 -23.23 -4.79 13.48
CA PHE A 220 -24.59 -5.27 13.60
C PHE A 220 -25.57 -4.27 12.98
N GLY A 221 -26.78 -4.73 12.70
CA GLY A 221 -27.79 -3.93 12.02
C GLY A 221 -27.52 -3.81 10.51
N ASN A 222 -28.60 -3.73 9.74
CA ASN A 222 -28.52 -3.59 8.29
C ASN A 222 -28.68 -2.12 7.87
N ILE A 223 -29.73 -1.45 8.37
CA ILE A 223 -30.01 -0.03 8.14
C ILE A 223 -30.74 0.52 9.39
N PRO A 224 -30.11 1.37 10.21
CA PRO A 224 -28.70 1.74 10.17
C PRO A 224 -27.79 0.53 10.44
N SER A 225 -26.60 0.55 9.87
CA SER A 225 -25.52 -0.39 10.21
C SER A 225 -24.58 0.25 11.22
N PHE A 226 -24.24 -0.53 12.24
CA PHE A 226 -23.37 -0.13 13.33
C PHE A 226 -22.05 -0.89 13.23
N ASN A 227 -20.94 -0.23 13.56
CA ASN A 227 -19.62 -0.81 13.70
C ASN A 227 -19.02 -0.29 15.00
N THR A 228 -18.75 -1.17 15.94
CA THR A 228 -18.08 -0.83 17.20
C THR A 228 -16.70 -1.47 17.19
N TYR A 229 -15.70 -0.76 17.70
CA TYR A 229 -14.33 -1.26 17.70
C TYR A 229 -13.53 -0.80 18.91
N LEU A 230 -12.51 -1.59 19.25
CA LEU A 230 -11.45 -1.25 20.18
C LEU A 230 -10.12 -1.59 19.53
N ASN A 231 -9.22 -0.63 19.43
CA ASN A 231 -7.86 -0.81 18.96
C ASN A 231 -6.91 -0.35 20.05
N THR A 232 -5.87 -1.11 20.36
CA THR A 232 -4.87 -0.71 21.36
C THR A 232 -3.49 -1.18 20.96
N GLN A 233 -2.46 -0.42 21.32
CA GLN A 233 -1.06 -0.74 21.08
C GLN A 233 -0.30 -0.80 22.40
N PHE A 234 0.65 -1.73 22.52
CA PHE A 234 1.38 -1.91 23.80
C PHE A 234 2.84 -2.31 23.65
N GLY A 235 3.67 -1.87 24.60
CA GLY A 235 5.02 -2.38 24.79
C GLY A 235 5.03 -3.55 25.79
N ILE A 236 6.10 -4.34 25.75
CA ILE A 236 6.31 -5.47 26.68
C ILE A 236 6.49 -4.96 28.11
N ASP A 237 7.26 -3.88 28.27
CA ASP A 237 7.68 -3.38 29.59
C ASP A 237 6.57 -2.61 30.34
N ASN A 238 5.58 -2.07 29.63
CA ASN A 238 4.53 -1.20 30.21
C ASN A 238 3.11 -1.63 29.81
N LEU A 239 2.87 -2.94 29.69
CA LEU A 239 1.62 -3.54 29.18
C LEU A 239 0.35 -2.86 29.73
N THR A 240 0.17 -2.81 31.04
CA THR A 240 -1.09 -2.30 31.64
C THR A 240 -1.30 -0.82 31.39
N GLN A 241 -0.24 0.00 31.46
CA GLN A 241 -0.34 1.43 31.20
C GLN A 241 -0.63 1.69 29.72
N ASP A 242 0.08 1.01 28.83
CA ASP A 242 -0.06 1.17 27.39
C ASP A 242 -1.44 0.71 26.89
N LEU A 243 -1.97 -0.40 27.41
CA LEU A 243 -3.29 -0.90 27.02
C LEU A 243 -4.39 0.15 27.23
N LEU A 244 -4.27 0.99 28.26
CA LEU A 244 -5.22 2.07 28.54
C LEU A 244 -4.85 3.38 27.83
N SER A 245 -3.57 3.76 27.83
CA SER A 245 -3.14 5.05 27.27
C SER A 245 -3.19 5.10 25.76
N ASN A 246 -3.03 3.95 25.10
CA ASN A 246 -3.00 3.85 23.64
C ASN A 246 -4.28 3.22 23.08
N ALA A 247 -5.29 2.97 23.92
CA ALA A 247 -6.58 2.45 23.46
C ALA A 247 -7.39 3.53 22.74
N GLU A 248 -7.93 3.14 21.58
CA GLU A 248 -8.98 3.81 20.85
C GLU A 248 -10.24 2.94 20.89
N VAL A 249 -11.37 3.53 21.28
CA VAL A 249 -12.68 2.87 21.22
C VAL A 249 -13.59 3.74 20.38
N GLY A 250 -14.32 3.14 19.45
CA GLY A 250 -15.20 3.88 18.58
C GLY A 250 -16.47 3.15 18.16
N ILE A 251 -17.42 3.94 17.66
CA ILE A 251 -18.70 3.53 17.13
C ILE A 251 -18.94 4.31 15.83
N ASP A 252 -19.06 3.60 14.72
CA ASP A 252 -19.54 4.14 13.46
C ASP A 252 -20.99 3.70 13.22
N VAL A 253 -21.82 4.63 12.76
CA VAL A 253 -23.22 4.39 12.38
C VAL A 253 -23.38 4.86 10.95
N ASN A 254 -23.81 3.98 10.06
CA ASN A 254 -24.08 4.32 8.67
C ASN A 254 -25.59 4.15 8.40
N LEU A 255 -26.21 5.20 7.88
CA LEU A 255 -27.62 5.24 7.50
C LEU A 255 -27.73 5.76 6.07
N ASN A 256 -27.88 4.85 5.10
CA ASN A 256 -27.92 5.17 3.67
C ASN A 256 -26.68 5.97 3.23
N GLN A 257 -26.85 7.26 2.96
CA GLN A 257 -25.79 8.16 2.53
C GLN A 257 -25.09 8.85 3.70
N PHE A 258 -25.67 8.83 4.90
CA PHE A 258 -25.15 9.48 6.09
C PHE A 258 -24.25 8.54 6.90
N ASN A 259 -23.20 9.08 7.49
CA ASN A 259 -22.40 8.39 8.49
C ASN A 259 -22.17 9.29 9.72
N LEU A 260 -22.06 8.62 10.86
CA LEU A 260 -21.67 9.19 12.14
C LEU A 260 -20.54 8.32 12.68
N SER A 261 -19.48 8.93 13.20
CA SER A 261 -18.39 8.23 13.88
C SER A 261 -18.12 8.93 15.21
N LEU A 262 -18.07 8.16 16.28
CA LEU A 262 -17.69 8.60 17.61
C LEU A 262 -16.47 7.79 18.01
N LYS A 263 -15.39 8.45 18.41
CA LYS A 263 -14.21 7.76 18.91
C LYS A 263 -13.61 8.46 20.12
N LYS A 264 -13.06 7.66 21.03
CA LYS A 264 -12.34 8.08 22.23
C LYS A 264 -10.95 7.45 22.17
N MET A 265 -9.91 8.26 22.35
CA MET A 265 -8.53 7.80 22.42
C MET A 265 -8.01 8.05 23.83
N ASN A 266 -7.01 7.29 24.27
CA ASN A 266 -6.41 7.40 25.60
C ASN A 266 -7.45 7.33 26.75
N LEU A 267 -7.70 6.10 27.21
CA LEU A 267 -8.70 5.79 28.24
C LEU A 267 -8.20 6.06 29.68
N THR A 268 -6.96 6.51 29.86
CA THR A 268 -6.43 6.84 31.20
C THR A 268 -7.02 8.13 31.76
N THR A 269 -7.43 9.05 30.89
CA THR A 269 -7.96 10.36 31.26
C THR A 269 -9.45 10.44 30.97
N PHE A 270 -10.26 10.25 32.01
CA PHE A 270 -11.66 10.68 32.04
C PHE A 270 -11.89 11.46 33.33
N SER A 271 -11.99 12.79 33.23
CA SER A 271 -12.00 13.67 34.40
C SER A 271 -13.26 14.52 34.55
N GLY A 272 -14.24 14.42 33.64
CA GLY A 272 -15.46 15.21 33.75
C GLY A 272 -16.41 15.10 32.56
N LEU A 273 -17.45 15.93 32.59
CA LEU A 273 -18.54 15.95 31.60
C LEU A 273 -18.37 17.02 30.51
N MET A 274 -17.35 17.89 30.60
CA MET A 274 -17.06 18.88 29.56
C MET A 274 -16.09 18.33 28.49
N PRO A 275 -16.25 18.66 27.20
CA PRO A 275 -15.36 18.19 26.12
C PRO A 275 -13.86 18.47 26.35
N THR A 276 -13.52 19.55 27.06
CA THR A 276 -12.13 19.87 27.44
C THR A 276 -11.54 18.92 28.49
N GLN A 277 -12.39 18.20 29.22
CA GLN A 277 -12.07 17.24 30.28
C GLN A 277 -12.22 15.77 29.83
N TRP A 278 -12.75 15.55 28.62
CA TRP A 278 -12.94 14.23 28.01
C TRP A 278 -11.64 13.60 27.51
N GLY A 279 -10.49 14.27 27.63
CA GLY A 279 -9.23 13.79 27.06
C GLY A 279 -9.28 13.82 25.53
N GLU A 280 -8.73 12.79 24.89
CA GLU A 280 -8.70 12.70 23.43
C GLU A 280 -9.96 12.02 22.88
N PHE A 281 -10.61 12.63 21.89
CA PHE A 281 -11.85 12.15 21.28
C PHE A 281 -12.05 12.73 19.88
N SER A 282 -12.95 12.16 19.09
CA SER A 282 -13.40 12.71 17.83
C SER A 282 -14.83 12.30 17.51
N ILE A 283 -15.59 13.23 16.97
CA ILE A 283 -16.96 13.07 16.52
C ILE A 283 -16.98 13.50 15.06
N SER A 284 -17.33 12.60 14.16
CA SER A 284 -17.44 12.89 12.73
C SER A 284 -18.84 12.64 12.22
N PHE A 285 -19.34 13.54 11.38
CA PHE A 285 -20.58 13.39 10.64
C PHE A 285 -20.25 13.52 9.17
N GLY A 286 -20.85 12.70 8.32
CA GLY A 286 -20.64 12.82 6.89
C GLY A 286 -21.85 12.38 6.10
N THR A 287 -21.86 12.79 4.83
CA THR A 287 -22.87 12.39 3.87
C THR A 287 -22.23 12.20 2.51
N LYS A 288 -22.65 11.18 1.78
CA LYS A 288 -22.41 11.06 0.34
C LYS A 288 -23.58 11.72 -0.39
N PHE A 289 -23.34 12.22 -1.59
CA PHE A 289 -24.41 12.75 -2.42
C PHE A 289 -24.16 12.43 -3.89
N SER A 290 -25.26 12.33 -4.64
CA SER A 290 -25.26 12.29 -6.09
C SER A 290 -26.29 13.32 -6.57
N LEU A 291 -25.82 14.41 -7.19
CA LEU A 291 -26.68 15.51 -7.64
C LEU A 291 -26.21 15.98 -9.03
N ALA A 292 -27.12 16.01 -10.00
CA ALA A 292 -26.85 16.47 -11.36
C ALA A 292 -25.59 15.81 -11.99
N GLU A 293 -25.46 14.48 -11.83
CA GLU A 293 -24.32 13.66 -12.27
C GLU A 293 -22.98 13.93 -11.56
N PHE A 294 -22.94 14.84 -10.59
CA PHE A 294 -21.83 14.96 -9.67
C PHE A 294 -22.00 13.99 -8.51
N ASN A 295 -20.94 13.27 -8.18
CA ASN A 295 -20.86 12.44 -6.99
C ASN A 295 -19.85 13.05 -6.03
N GLY A 296 -20.15 13.03 -4.74
CA GLY A 296 -19.26 13.60 -3.76
C GLY A 296 -19.56 13.14 -2.34
N SER A 297 -18.75 13.64 -1.42
CA SER A 297 -18.97 13.47 0.00
C SER A 297 -18.63 14.75 0.76
N LEU A 298 -19.36 14.98 1.84
CA LEU A 298 -19.09 16.02 2.82
C LEU A 298 -18.85 15.33 4.16
N LYS A 299 -17.88 15.81 4.93
CA LYS A 299 -17.59 15.32 6.28
C LYS A 299 -17.23 16.49 7.18
N TYR A 300 -17.85 16.56 8.34
CA TYR A 300 -17.47 17.43 9.44
C TYR A 300 -16.89 16.58 10.56
N THR A 301 -15.83 17.04 11.22
CA THR A 301 -15.25 16.37 12.38
C THR A 301 -14.95 17.40 13.47
N PHE A 302 -15.24 17.06 14.72
CA PHE A 302 -14.91 17.84 15.90
C PHE A 302 -14.20 16.93 16.90
N GLY A 303 -13.09 17.38 17.48
CA GLY A 303 -12.31 16.49 18.34
C GLY A 303 -10.99 17.08 18.82
N LYS A 304 -10.23 16.25 19.52
CA LYS A 304 -8.91 16.51 20.09
C LYS A 304 -8.08 15.20 20.10
N PRO A 305 -6.85 15.18 19.55
CA PRO A 305 -6.34 16.13 18.57
C PRO A 305 -7.25 16.14 17.33
N ILE A 306 -7.49 17.31 16.76
CA ILE A 306 -8.38 17.41 15.60
C ILE A 306 -7.72 16.87 14.33
N HIS A 307 -6.39 17.02 14.18
CA HIS A 307 -5.64 16.55 13.03
C HIS A 307 -4.22 16.16 13.44
N SER A 308 -3.51 15.34 12.65
CA SER A 308 -2.08 15.01 12.87
C SER A 308 -1.20 16.26 13.01
N SER A 309 -1.63 17.35 12.37
CA SER A 309 -0.93 18.64 12.31
C SER A 309 -1.42 19.67 13.31
N VAL A 310 -2.51 19.39 14.04
CA VAL A 310 -3.15 20.30 14.98
C VAL A 310 -3.59 19.49 16.20
N ASN A 311 -2.74 19.50 17.24
CA ASN A 311 -2.92 18.67 18.44
C ASN A 311 -3.89 19.27 19.49
N THR A 312 -4.62 20.32 19.13
CA THR A 312 -5.62 20.95 20.01
C THR A 312 -7.03 20.43 19.73
N ILE A 313 -7.99 20.89 20.52
CA ILE A 313 -9.39 20.79 20.14
C ILE A 313 -9.63 21.64 18.87
N GLY A 314 -10.54 21.21 18.01
CA GLY A 314 -10.85 21.94 16.79
C GLY A 314 -11.91 21.26 15.94
N GLU A 315 -12.06 21.77 14.72
CA GLU A 315 -13.01 21.33 13.72
C GLU A 315 -12.33 21.06 12.37
N ILE A 316 -12.83 20.08 11.62
CA ILE A 316 -12.47 19.82 10.23
C ILE A 316 -13.73 19.82 9.38
N PHE A 317 -13.69 20.58 8.29
CA PHE A 317 -14.65 20.49 7.20
C PHE A 317 -13.93 19.87 6.02
N TYR A 318 -14.46 18.77 5.49
CA TYR A 318 -13.95 18.07 4.32
C TYR A 318 -15.05 17.95 3.28
N GLY A 319 -14.71 18.16 2.02
CA GLY A 319 -15.60 17.94 0.90
C GLY A 319 -14.85 17.42 -0.31
N GLU A 320 -15.45 16.47 -1.01
CA GLU A 320 -14.97 16.04 -2.32
C GLU A 320 -16.13 15.99 -3.31
N ILE A 321 -15.83 16.28 -4.57
CA ILE A 321 -16.79 16.26 -5.66
C ILE A 321 -16.10 15.80 -6.93
N GLY A 322 -16.77 14.98 -7.71
CA GLY A 322 -16.28 14.55 -9.01
C GLY A 322 -17.41 14.30 -9.99
N ARG A 323 -17.08 14.37 -11.28
CA ARG A 323 -17.97 14.06 -12.38
C ARG A 323 -17.20 13.53 -13.57
N ASN A 324 -17.76 12.52 -14.21
CA ASN A 324 -17.27 12.01 -15.47
C ASN A 324 -18.18 12.51 -16.61
N LEU A 325 -17.58 13.18 -17.58
CA LEU A 325 -18.18 13.74 -18.79
C LEU A 325 -17.59 13.01 -20.01
N GLY A 326 -18.05 11.78 -20.26
CA GLY A 326 -17.50 10.92 -21.29
C GLY A 326 -16.01 10.65 -21.05
N ASN A 327 -15.16 11.25 -21.88
CA ASN A 327 -13.72 11.11 -21.86
C ASN A 327 -12.99 12.11 -20.94
N ILE A 328 -13.73 12.92 -20.19
CA ILE A 328 -13.19 13.91 -19.24
C ILE A 328 -13.66 13.53 -17.84
N SER A 329 -12.73 13.43 -16.89
CA SER A 329 -13.02 13.27 -15.47
C SER A 329 -12.59 14.53 -14.73
N LEU A 330 -13.50 15.10 -13.96
CA LEU A 330 -13.27 16.25 -13.09
C LEU A 330 -13.33 15.77 -11.65
N PHE A 331 -12.38 16.21 -10.83
CA PHE A 331 -12.36 15.85 -9.43
C PHE A 331 -11.76 16.96 -8.58
N ALA A 332 -12.35 17.25 -7.43
CA ALA A 332 -11.85 18.22 -6.49
C ALA A 332 -12.06 17.77 -5.04
N LYS A 333 -11.13 18.14 -4.16
CA LYS A 333 -11.17 17.96 -2.71
C LYS A 333 -10.82 19.25 -2.01
N TYR A 334 -11.52 19.54 -0.93
CA TYR A 334 -11.25 20.68 -0.06
C TYR A 334 -11.30 20.23 1.40
N GLN A 335 -10.36 20.71 2.20
CA GLN A 335 -10.34 20.49 3.64
C GLN A 335 -9.96 21.78 4.36
N LYS A 336 -10.73 22.13 5.38
CA LYS A 336 -10.48 23.23 6.29
C LYS A 336 -10.31 22.68 7.69
N ILE A 337 -9.22 23.04 8.35
CA ILE A 337 -8.93 22.67 9.74
C ILE A 337 -8.94 23.96 10.56
N ILE A 338 -9.77 24.01 11.59
CA ILE A 338 -9.85 25.13 12.54
C ILE A 338 -9.47 24.60 13.92
N GLY A 339 -8.22 24.84 14.33
CA GLY A 339 -7.73 24.58 15.67
C GLY A 339 -7.90 25.78 16.60
N TYR A 340 -7.48 25.61 17.85
CA TYR A 340 -7.60 26.67 18.87
C TYR A 340 -6.69 27.89 18.58
N TYR A 341 -5.57 27.68 17.88
CA TYR A 341 -4.59 28.72 17.55
C TYR A 341 -4.19 28.75 16.06
N GLU A 342 -4.72 27.85 15.24
CA GLU A 342 -4.29 27.65 13.86
C GLU A 342 -5.49 27.37 12.95
N GLU A 343 -5.44 27.92 11.73
CA GLU A 343 -6.39 27.66 10.67
C GLU A 343 -5.61 27.21 9.43
N LYS A 344 -5.99 26.09 8.83
CA LYS A 344 -5.31 25.52 7.66
C LYS A 344 -6.33 25.14 6.59
N ASP A 345 -6.06 25.55 5.37
CA ASP A 345 -6.85 25.18 4.20
C ASP A 345 -6.04 24.29 3.25
N PHE A 346 -6.73 23.34 2.64
CA PHE A 346 -6.20 22.37 1.68
C PHE A 346 -7.15 22.30 0.50
N LEU A 347 -6.60 22.38 -0.70
CA LEU A 347 -7.36 22.25 -1.94
C LEU A 347 -6.60 21.32 -2.87
N TYR A 348 -7.34 20.46 -3.56
CA TYR A 348 -6.83 19.69 -4.68
C TYR A 348 -7.88 19.67 -5.77
N SER A 349 -7.47 19.84 -7.01
CA SER A 349 -8.34 19.72 -8.18
C SER A 349 -7.59 19.04 -9.29
N GLU A 350 -8.24 18.11 -9.99
CA GLU A 350 -7.69 17.47 -11.17
C GLU A 350 -8.71 17.38 -12.30
N VAL A 351 -8.17 17.41 -13.52
CA VAL A 351 -8.88 17.14 -14.75
C VAL A 351 -8.11 16.07 -15.51
N LYS A 352 -8.79 14.98 -15.84
CA LYS A 352 -8.22 13.85 -16.55
C LYS A 352 -8.95 13.63 -17.88
N PHE A 353 -8.18 13.47 -18.95
CA PHE A 353 -8.65 13.23 -20.32
C PHE A 353 -8.27 11.82 -20.74
N THR A 354 -9.24 10.92 -20.89
CA THR A 354 -9.07 9.51 -21.27
C THR A 354 -9.55 9.20 -22.69
N GLY A 355 -9.83 10.24 -23.49
CA GLY A 355 -10.43 10.09 -24.82
C GLY A 355 -9.49 9.62 -25.92
N PHE A 356 -8.25 9.32 -25.57
CA PHE A 356 -7.25 8.80 -26.49
C PHE A 356 -7.30 7.27 -26.42
N SER A 357 -7.29 6.60 -27.57
CA SER A 357 -7.35 5.12 -27.64
C SER A 357 -6.20 4.44 -26.91
N LEU A 358 -5.09 5.17 -26.72
CA LEU A 358 -3.78 4.68 -26.30
C LEU A 358 -3.10 5.69 -25.36
N GLY A 359 -3.90 6.47 -24.61
CA GLY A 359 -3.34 7.47 -23.70
C GLY A 359 -4.31 8.14 -22.74
N GLU A 360 -3.75 8.76 -21.70
CA GLU A 360 -4.41 9.56 -20.69
C GLU A 360 -3.57 10.82 -20.41
N VAL A 361 -4.22 11.98 -20.30
CA VAL A 361 -3.59 13.21 -19.84
C VAL A 361 -4.27 13.70 -18.57
N LYS A 362 -3.51 13.99 -17.53
CA LYS A 362 -3.99 14.50 -16.24
C LYS A 362 -3.35 15.84 -15.94
N PHE A 363 -4.15 16.83 -15.62
CA PHE A 363 -3.73 18.13 -15.07
C PHE A 363 -4.21 18.22 -13.63
N TRP A 364 -3.39 18.74 -12.73
CA TRP A 364 -3.81 18.93 -11.33
C TRP A 364 -3.26 20.21 -10.71
N ILE A 365 -3.95 20.65 -9.67
CA ILE A 365 -3.59 21.76 -8.80
C ILE A 365 -3.66 21.28 -7.35
N GLY A 366 -2.64 21.58 -6.56
CA GLY A 366 -2.47 21.09 -5.19
C GLY A 366 -1.62 19.82 -5.13
N ASN A 367 -1.04 19.54 -3.98
CA ASN A 367 -0.19 18.36 -3.77
C ASN A 367 -0.99 17.07 -3.52
N GLY A 368 -2.30 17.15 -3.23
CA GLY A 368 -3.15 15.99 -2.93
C GLY A 368 -2.85 15.31 -1.58
N GLU A 369 -1.97 15.87 -0.76
CA GLU A 369 -1.51 15.27 0.50
C GLU A 369 -2.24 15.89 1.71
N PHE A 370 -3.43 15.36 2.03
CA PHE A 370 -4.29 15.89 3.09
C PHE A 370 -3.96 15.33 4.50
N ASP A 371 -3.16 14.27 4.58
CA ASP A 371 -2.80 13.60 5.84
C ASP A 371 -1.54 14.17 6.52
N LYS A 372 -0.79 15.06 5.83
CA LYS A 372 0.49 15.60 6.30
C LYS A 372 0.36 16.96 6.98
N ASN A 373 1.41 17.35 7.70
CA ASN A 373 1.46 18.59 8.48
C ASN A 373 1.48 19.89 7.65
N ASN A 374 1.76 19.78 6.36
CA ASN A 374 1.96 20.94 5.51
C ASN A 374 0.60 21.42 4.99
N PRO A 375 0.22 22.70 5.19
CA PRO A 375 -0.95 23.29 4.54
C PRO A 375 -0.84 23.21 3.02
N PHE A 376 -1.95 23.51 2.30
CA PHE A 376 -2.00 23.53 0.84
C PHE A 376 -0.69 23.99 0.20
N THR A 377 -0.05 23.09 -0.55
CA THR A 377 1.10 23.44 -1.39
C THR A 377 0.56 23.73 -2.79
N PRO A 378 0.71 24.96 -3.33
CA PRO A 378 0.26 25.31 -4.67
C PRO A 378 1.16 24.65 -5.70
N ILE A 379 0.92 23.37 -5.97
CA ILE A 379 1.62 22.59 -6.99
C ILE A 379 0.74 22.53 -8.22
N LEU A 380 1.26 22.90 -9.39
CA LEU A 380 0.62 22.65 -10.67
C LEU A 380 1.35 21.51 -11.37
N GLY A 381 0.62 20.55 -11.93
CA GLY A 381 1.26 19.46 -12.64
C GLY A 381 0.48 18.91 -13.82
N VAL A 382 1.23 18.27 -14.70
CA VAL A 382 0.76 17.57 -15.89
C VAL A 382 1.39 16.18 -15.91
N GLU A 383 0.58 15.18 -16.21
CA GLU A 383 1.00 13.80 -16.39
C GLU A 383 0.39 13.27 -17.68
N LEU A 384 1.21 12.63 -18.50
CA LEU A 384 0.83 12.05 -19.77
C LEU A 384 1.25 10.59 -19.75
N ASN A 385 0.25 9.71 -19.78
CA ASN A 385 0.41 8.27 -19.84
C ASN A 385 0.03 7.80 -21.24
N LEU A 386 0.88 7.03 -21.92
CA LEU A 386 0.60 6.43 -23.22
C LEU A 386 0.83 4.92 -23.12
N TRP A 387 0.07 4.13 -23.88
CA TRP A 387 0.24 2.68 -23.98
C TRP A 387 -0.02 2.23 -25.42
N TRP A 388 0.67 1.23 -25.95
CA TRP A 388 0.45 0.71 -27.31
C TRP A 388 0.85 -0.75 -27.50
#